data_AF-A0A2R9UFZ0-F1
#
_entry.id   AF-A0A2R9UFZ0-F1
#
_cell.length_a   1.000
_cell.length_b   1.000
_cell.length_c   1.000
_cell.angle_alpha   90.00
_cell.angle_beta   90.00
_cell.angle_gamma   90.00
#
_symmetry.space_group_name_H-M   'P 1'
#
loop_
_entity.id
_entity.type
_entity.pdbx_description
1 polymer ?
#
loop_
_entity_poly.entity_id
_entity_poly.type
_entity_poly.pdbx_seq_one_letter_code
_entity_poly.pdbx_strand_id
1 'polypeptide(L)'
;MIEIPTDLPADLVPLSWLIGVWEGTGVIDYEADGRTFSGEFAHRVSFSHDGGDFLNYSAHAWLLDGEERRPLVAETGYWRVARPATDADPGPALLPPTDTAPRRTADDVEALRTAEGGFPLEVSLAHSDGILELYLGQVRGPRIDLASDAVVRTAGAKPYASATRLYGLVDDHLLWAWDVSAFGRELASHASARLARAE
;
A
#
# COMPACT_ATOMS: atom_id res chain seq x y z
N MET A 1 5.57 21.46 -4.86
CA MET A 1 4.17 21.52 -5.37
C MET A 1 3.98 20.31 -6.24
N ILE A 2 3.10 19.38 -5.87
CA ILE A 2 2.82 18.19 -6.68
C ILE A 2 1.98 18.65 -7.87
N GLU A 3 2.52 18.51 -9.08
CA GLU A 3 1.75 18.70 -10.31
C GLU A 3 0.91 17.45 -10.55
N ILE A 4 -0.41 17.59 -10.53
CA ILE A 4 -1.32 16.49 -10.83
C ILE A 4 -1.43 16.40 -12.35
N PRO A 5 -1.07 15.26 -12.98
CA PRO A 5 -1.24 15.09 -14.42
C PRO A 5 -2.70 15.31 -14.82
N THR A 6 -2.93 16.11 -15.86
CA THR A 6 -4.30 16.46 -16.31
C THR A 6 -5.07 15.28 -16.89
N ASP A 7 -4.39 14.17 -17.18
CA ASP A 7 -4.94 12.92 -17.70
C ASP A 7 -5.12 11.83 -16.63
N LEU A 8 -4.74 12.11 -15.37
CA LEU A 8 -4.91 11.18 -14.26
C LEU A 8 -6.39 10.82 -14.08
N PRO A 9 -6.76 9.52 -14.06
CA PRO A 9 -8.11 9.07 -13.73
C PRO A 9 -8.58 9.67 -12.40
N ALA A 10 -9.84 10.12 -12.36
CA ALA A 10 -10.39 10.82 -11.20
C ALA A 10 -10.24 10.02 -9.90
N ASP A 11 -10.47 8.70 -9.96
CA ASP A 11 -10.35 7.79 -8.82
C ASP A 11 -8.93 7.73 -8.22
N LEU A 12 -7.91 8.15 -8.97
CA LEU A 12 -6.52 8.21 -8.50
C LEU A 12 -6.14 9.56 -7.90
N VAL A 13 -6.96 10.61 -8.05
CA VAL A 13 -6.66 11.94 -7.51
C VAL A 13 -6.39 11.93 -6.01
N PRO A 14 -7.18 11.22 -5.15
CA PRO A 14 -6.90 11.12 -3.72
C PRO A 14 -5.54 10.47 -3.40
N LEU A 15 -5.01 9.64 -4.30
CA LEU A 15 -3.76 8.89 -4.15
C LEU A 15 -2.61 9.50 -4.96
N SER A 16 -2.84 10.60 -5.68
CA SER A 16 -1.90 11.20 -6.62
C SER A 16 -0.52 11.50 -6.02
N TRP A 17 -0.48 11.82 -4.73
CA TRP A 17 0.75 12.11 -4.01
C TRP A 17 1.66 10.90 -3.80
N LEU A 18 1.15 9.67 -3.92
CA LEU A 18 1.95 8.44 -3.88
C LEU A 18 2.67 8.15 -5.20
N ILE A 19 2.12 8.60 -6.34
CA ILE A 19 2.59 8.21 -7.67
C ILE A 19 4.04 8.58 -7.85
N GLY A 20 4.87 7.61 -8.28
CA GLY A 20 6.29 7.74 -8.48
C GLY A 20 7.09 6.63 -7.79
N VAL A 21 8.41 6.78 -7.84
CA VAL A 21 9.35 5.90 -7.14
C VAL A 21 9.85 6.62 -5.89
N TRP A 22 9.97 5.87 -4.80
CA TRP A 22 10.43 6.33 -3.51
C TRP A 22 11.57 5.44 -3.02
N GLU A 23 12.63 6.05 -2.53
CA GLU A 23 13.80 5.37 -1.99
C GLU A 23 14.27 6.01 -0.69
N GLY A 24 14.74 5.18 0.22
CA GLY A 24 15.31 5.65 1.47
C GLY A 24 15.62 4.50 2.40
N THR A 25 15.60 4.82 3.69
CA THR A 25 15.90 3.86 4.74
C THR A 25 14.81 3.84 5.79
N GLY A 26 14.78 2.73 6.52
CA GLY A 26 13.92 2.54 7.67
C GLY A 26 14.59 1.71 8.73
N VAL A 27 13.88 1.52 9.82
CA VAL A 27 14.30 0.73 10.96
C VAL A 27 13.27 -0.37 11.22
N ILE A 28 13.77 -1.57 11.49
CA ILE A 28 12.98 -2.66 12.06
C ILE A 28 13.39 -2.80 13.52
N ASP A 29 12.40 -2.96 14.40
CA ASP A 29 12.61 -3.36 15.78
C ASP A 29 11.42 -4.20 16.22
N TYR A 30 11.62 -5.50 16.29
CA TYR A 30 10.57 -6.45 16.58
C TYR A 30 11.11 -7.62 17.39
N GLU A 31 10.42 -7.99 18.46
CA GLU A 31 10.79 -9.13 19.28
C GLU A 31 9.75 -10.24 19.10
N ALA A 32 10.19 -11.46 18.81
CA ALA A 32 9.34 -12.63 18.71
C ALA A 32 10.09 -13.92 19.03
N ASP A 33 9.42 -14.88 19.65
CA ASP A 33 9.99 -16.19 20.01
C ASP A 33 11.34 -16.11 20.75
N GLY A 34 11.49 -15.13 21.65
CA GLY A 34 12.72 -14.90 22.40
C GLY A 34 13.90 -14.39 21.56
N ARG A 35 13.64 -13.89 20.34
CA ARG A 35 14.62 -13.27 19.44
C ARG A 35 14.25 -11.82 19.19
N THR A 36 15.26 -10.95 19.15
CA THR A 36 15.12 -9.56 18.72
C THR A 36 15.60 -9.42 17.29
N PHE A 37 14.75 -8.85 16.45
CA PHE A 37 15.04 -8.48 15.07
C PHE A 37 15.15 -6.95 15.02
N SER A 38 16.38 -6.45 14.98
CA SER A 38 16.66 -5.01 14.95
C SER A 38 17.69 -4.68 13.88
N GLY A 39 17.52 -3.54 13.22
CA GLY A 39 18.50 -3.01 12.27
C GLY A 39 17.92 -1.99 11.30
N GLU A 40 18.79 -1.39 10.50
CA GLU A 40 18.41 -0.48 9.42
C GLU A 40 18.21 -1.26 8.11
N PHE A 41 17.24 -0.86 7.31
CA PHE A 41 17.03 -1.41 5.97
C PHE A 41 16.95 -0.31 4.92
N ALA A 42 17.43 -0.59 3.71
CA ALA A 42 17.10 0.20 2.53
C ALA A 42 15.77 -0.28 1.95
N HIS A 43 15.00 0.63 1.37
CA HIS A 43 13.68 0.35 0.84
C HIS A 43 13.43 1.14 -0.45
N ARG A 44 12.91 0.47 -1.47
CA ARG A 44 12.45 1.09 -2.72
C ARG A 44 10.99 0.72 -2.96
N VAL A 45 10.13 1.73 -3.12
CA VAL A 45 8.69 1.58 -3.42
C VAL A 45 8.38 2.24 -4.76
N SER A 46 7.52 1.63 -5.55
CA SER A 46 6.98 2.21 -6.78
C SER A 46 5.46 2.18 -6.74
N PHE A 47 4.85 3.34 -6.99
CA PHE A 47 3.44 3.49 -7.31
C PHE A 47 3.31 4.01 -8.75
N SER A 48 2.62 3.28 -9.61
CA SER A 48 2.38 3.70 -11.00
C SER A 48 0.94 3.41 -11.41
N HIS A 49 0.53 3.92 -12.57
CA HIS A 49 -0.75 3.57 -13.18
C HIS A 49 -0.57 3.45 -14.69
N ASP A 50 -1.45 2.70 -15.33
CA ASP A 50 -1.50 2.49 -16.79
C ASP A 50 -2.74 3.13 -17.43
N GLY A 51 -3.48 3.94 -16.64
CA GLY A 51 -4.68 4.65 -17.06
C GLY A 51 -5.98 4.10 -16.46
N GLY A 52 -5.91 2.98 -15.74
CA GLY A 52 -7.01 2.44 -14.94
C GLY A 52 -7.30 3.22 -13.65
N ASP A 53 -8.31 2.79 -12.91
CA ASP A 53 -8.76 3.38 -11.64
C ASP A 53 -8.04 2.81 -10.40
N PHE A 54 -6.85 2.25 -10.61
CA PHE A 54 -6.00 1.67 -9.57
C PHE A 54 -4.52 2.06 -9.74
N LEU A 55 -3.76 2.01 -8.65
CA LEU A 55 -2.30 2.07 -8.69
C LEU A 55 -1.73 0.66 -8.71
N ASN A 56 -0.76 0.44 -9.59
CA ASN A 56 0.21 -0.64 -9.50
C ASN A 56 1.21 -0.32 -8.38
N TYR A 57 1.47 -1.29 -7.52
CA TYR A 57 2.39 -1.17 -6.39
C TYR A 57 3.46 -2.25 -6.45
N SER A 58 4.72 -1.86 -6.21
CA SER A 58 5.77 -2.83 -5.87
C SER A 58 6.75 -2.25 -4.86
N ALA A 59 7.23 -3.08 -3.94
CA ALA A 59 8.18 -2.67 -2.92
C ALA A 59 9.21 -3.76 -2.63
N HIS A 60 10.45 -3.33 -2.42
CA HIS A 60 11.59 -4.19 -2.14
C HIS A 60 12.38 -3.59 -0.99
N ALA A 61 12.80 -4.43 -0.05
CA ALA A 61 13.58 -4.02 1.10
C ALA A 61 14.83 -4.90 1.27
N TRP A 62 15.88 -4.31 1.83
CA TRP A 62 17.14 -5.00 2.12
C TRP A 62 17.66 -4.55 3.47
N LEU A 63 17.88 -5.50 4.38
CA LEU A 63 18.57 -5.22 5.63
C LEU A 63 20.02 -4.82 5.33
N LEU A 64 20.49 -3.77 5.99
CA LEU A 64 21.83 -3.23 5.83
C LEU A 64 22.75 -3.87 6.87
N ASP A 65 23.87 -4.42 6.40
CA ASP A 65 24.85 -5.13 7.24
C ASP A 65 26.26 -4.73 6.81
N GLY A 66 26.70 -3.56 7.28
CA GLY A 66 27.89 -2.90 6.75
C GLY A 66 27.72 -2.52 5.27
N GLU A 67 28.58 -3.05 4.41
CA GLU A 67 28.48 -2.86 2.95
C GLU A 67 27.57 -3.90 2.27
N GLU A 68 27.16 -4.95 2.99
CA GLU A 68 26.30 -6.00 2.44
C GLU A 68 24.81 -5.63 2.53
N ARG A 69 24.04 -6.06 1.52
CA ARG A 69 22.58 -5.94 1.49
C ARG A 69 21.95 -7.32 1.49
N ARG A 70 21.19 -7.64 2.55
CA ARG A 70 20.46 -8.90 2.66
C ARG A 70 18.99 -8.71 2.31
N PRO A 71 18.45 -9.37 1.27
CA PRO A 71 17.05 -9.21 0.88
C PRO A 71 16.08 -9.51 2.03
N LEU A 72 15.08 -8.64 2.18
CA LEU A 72 13.88 -8.87 2.99
C LEU A 72 12.72 -9.28 2.09
N VAL A 73 11.51 -9.35 2.65
CA VAL A 73 10.30 -9.62 1.86
C VAL A 73 10.11 -8.53 0.81
N ALA A 74 9.76 -8.95 -0.41
CA ALA A 74 9.28 -8.09 -1.47
C ALA A 74 7.77 -8.27 -1.62
N GLU A 75 7.07 -7.22 -2.04
CA GLU A 75 5.62 -7.24 -2.19
C GLU A 75 5.18 -6.47 -3.44
N THR A 76 4.05 -6.88 -4.01
CA THR A 76 3.46 -6.29 -5.20
C THR A 76 1.94 -6.37 -5.13
N GLY A 77 1.24 -5.45 -5.77
CA GLY A 77 -0.21 -5.43 -5.68
C GLY A 77 -0.88 -4.22 -6.29
N TYR A 78 -2.13 -4.02 -5.87
CA TYR A 78 -2.99 -2.94 -6.37
C TYR A 78 -3.60 -2.14 -5.23
N TRP A 79 -3.67 -0.82 -5.42
CA TRP A 79 -4.37 0.10 -4.53
C TRP A 79 -5.50 0.77 -5.28
N ARG A 80 -6.70 0.82 -4.70
CA ARG A 80 -7.86 1.47 -5.33
C ARG A 80 -8.70 2.22 -4.31
N VAL A 81 -9.34 3.30 -4.75
CA VAL A 81 -10.45 3.89 -3.99
C VAL A 81 -11.62 2.92 -4.05
N ALA A 82 -12.12 2.52 -2.89
CA ALA A 82 -13.17 1.52 -2.79
C ALA A 82 -14.50 2.10 -3.30
N ARG A 83 -15.16 1.39 -4.20
CA ARG A 83 -16.49 1.73 -4.69
C ARG A 83 -17.24 0.47 -5.14
N PRO A 84 -18.57 0.49 -5.15
CA PRO A 84 -19.35 -0.54 -5.80
C PRO A 84 -18.95 -0.68 -7.28
N ALA A 85 -18.77 -1.93 -7.71
CA ALA A 85 -18.67 -2.25 -9.13
C ALA A 85 -20.04 -2.05 -9.81
N THR A 86 -19.99 -1.70 -11.08
CA THR A 86 -21.15 -1.45 -11.95
C THR A 86 -21.05 -2.32 -13.20
N ASP A 87 -22.13 -2.37 -13.99
CA ASP A 87 -22.14 -3.10 -15.26
C ASP A 87 -21.19 -2.50 -16.32
N ALA A 88 -20.68 -1.29 -16.08
CA ALA A 88 -19.66 -0.64 -16.90
C ALA A 88 -18.22 -1.00 -16.50
N ASP A 89 -18.03 -1.73 -15.40
CA ASP A 89 -16.74 -2.24 -14.97
C ASP A 89 -16.49 -3.63 -15.58
N PRO A 90 -15.25 -3.97 -15.95
CA PRO A 90 -14.91 -5.33 -16.36
C PRO A 90 -15.28 -6.37 -15.29
N GLY A 91 -15.83 -7.49 -15.74
CA GLY A 91 -16.30 -8.55 -14.85
C GLY A 91 -15.18 -9.45 -14.33
N PRO A 92 -15.52 -10.49 -13.54
CA PRO A 92 -14.53 -11.44 -13.04
C PRO A 92 -13.68 -12.04 -14.16
N ALA A 93 -12.38 -12.18 -13.90
CA ALA A 93 -11.37 -12.60 -14.86
C ALA A 93 -11.23 -11.63 -16.04
N LEU A 94 -11.53 -12.06 -17.27
CA LEU A 94 -11.35 -11.28 -18.50
C LEU A 94 -12.69 -10.97 -19.17
N LEU A 95 -13.78 -10.96 -18.41
CA LEU A 95 -15.10 -10.64 -18.95
C LEU A 95 -15.20 -9.14 -19.25
N PRO A 96 -15.64 -8.74 -20.46
CA PRO A 96 -15.84 -7.34 -20.78
C PRO A 96 -17.03 -6.78 -19.99
N PRO A 97 -17.09 -5.45 -19.78
CA PRO A 97 -18.27 -4.79 -19.23
C PRO A 97 -19.49 -5.02 -20.14
N THR A 98 -20.67 -5.08 -19.53
CA THR A 98 -21.94 -5.26 -20.26
C THR A 98 -22.65 -3.95 -20.58
N ASP A 99 -22.20 -2.85 -19.99
CA ASP A 99 -22.67 -1.50 -20.26
C ASP A 99 -21.50 -0.54 -20.53
N THR A 100 -21.79 0.65 -21.04
CA THR A 100 -20.82 1.73 -21.20
C THR A 100 -21.19 2.91 -20.30
N ALA A 101 -20.24 3.38 -19.49
CA ALA A 101 -20.40 4.58 -18.69
C ALA A 101 -19.48 5.71 -19.20
N PRO A 102 -19.85 6.98 -19.01
CA PRO A 102 -18.90 8.09 -19.17
C PRO A 102 -17.71 7.92 -18.22
N ARG A 103 -16.56 8.49 -18.59
CA ARG A 103 -15.39 8.51 -17.70
C ARG A 103 -15.75 9.19 -16.39
N ARG A 104 -15.40 8.55 -15.27
CA ARG A 104 -15.61 9.09 -13.92
C ARG A 104 -14.90 10.44 -13.76
N THR A 105 -15.54 11.31 -13.00
CA THR A 105 -15.17 12.70 -12.75
C THR A 105 -14.82 12.91 -11.28
N ALA A 106 -14.33 14.11 -10.93
CA ALA A 106 -14.10 14.47 -9.54
C ALA A 106 -15.38 14.37 -8.70
N ASP A 107 -16.54 14.76 -9.24
CA ASP A 107 -17.82 14.69 -8.52
C ASP A 107 -18.20 13.25 -8.18
N ASP A 108 -17.91 12.29 -9.07
CA ASP A 108 -18.15 10.86 -8.83
C ASP A 108 -17.26 10.30 -7.71
N VAL A 109 -16.08 10.87 -7.50
CA VAL A 109 -15.14 10.50 -6.43
C VAL A 109 -15.51 11.21 -5.13
N GLU A 110 -15.90 12.48 -5.19
CA GLU A 110 -16.40 13.23 -4.04
C GLU A 110 -17.64 12.59 -3.42
N ALA A 111 -18.49 11.94 -4.23
CA ALA A 111 -19.62 11.15 -3.75
C ALA A 111 -19.21 9.95 -2.87
N LEU A 112 -17.95 9.50 -2.92
CA LEU A 112 -17.39 8.43 -2.09
C LEU A 112 -16.81 8.93 -0.76
N ARG A 113 -16.80 10.25 -0.52
CA ARG A 113 -16.21 10.83 0.69
C ARG A 113 -16.92 10.32 1.94
N THR A 114 -16.15 9.81 2.90
CA THR A 114 -16.67 9.28 4.16
C THR A 114 -17.05 10.40 5.13
N ALA A 115 -17.77 10.05 6.21
CA ALA A 115 -18.12 10.99 7.27
C ALA A 115 -16.88 11.59 7.97
N GLU A 116 -15.74 10.89 7.94
CA GLU A 116 -14.45 11.33 8.48
C GLU A 116 -13.69 12.26 7.52
N GLY A 117 -14.25 12.55 6.35
CA GLY A 117 -13.69 13.43 5.33
C GLY A 117 -12.60 12.81 4.47
N GLY A 118 -12.40 11.49 4.57
CA GLY A 118 -11.48 10.73 3.72
C GLY A 118 -12.19 10.03 2.55
N PHE A 119 -11.45 9.20 1.82
CA PHE A 119 -11.97 8.28 0.81
C PHE A 119 -11.59 6.85 1.19
N PRO A 120 -12.51 5.88 1.06
CA PRO A 120 -12.24 4.51 1.44
C PRO A 120 -11.23 3.87 0.48
N LEU A 121 -10.38 2.99 0.99
CA LEU A 121 -9.35 2.29 0.24
C LEU A 121 -9.47 0.78 0.38
N GLU A 122 -9.14 0.10 -0.72
CA GLU A 122 -8.88 -1.33 -0.78
C GLU A 122 -7.48 -1.54 -1.36
N VAL A 123 -6.67 -2.36 -0.69
CA VAL A 123 -5.31 -2.68 -1.14
C VAL A 123 -5.10 -4.19 -1.10
N SER A 124 -4.72 -4.78 -2.22
CA SER A 124 -4.46 -6.21 -2.35
C SER A 124 -2.99 -6.44 -2.63
N LEU A 125 -2.28 -7.12 -1.73
CA LEU A 125 -0.84 -7.36 -1.83
C LEU A 125 -0.53 -8.85 -1.86
N ALA A 126 0.48 -9.21 -2.66
CA ALA A 126 1.12 -10.51 -2.68
C ALA A 126 2.59 -10.37 -2.28
N HIS A 127 3.02 -11.18 -1.33
CA HIS A 127 4.35 -11.13 -0.75
C HIS A 127 5.21 -12.30 -1.27
N SER A 128 6.51 -12.06 -1.43
CA SER A 128 7.47 -13.04 -1.94
C SER A 128 7.68 -14.25 -1.02
N ASP A 129 7.17 -14.20 0.21
CA ASP A 129 7.24 -15.25 1.22
C ASP A 129 5.96 -16.11 1.33
N GLY A 130 5.01 -15.93 0.41
CA GLY A 130 3.80 -16.74 0.33
C GLY A 130 2.66 -16.26 1.24
N ILE A 131 2.65 -14.98 1.59
CA ILE A 131 1.54 -14.27 2.24
C ILE A 131 0.78 -13.43 1.20
N LEU A 132 -0.54 -13.39 1.31
CA LEU A 132 -1.40 -12.41 0.64
C LEU A 132 -2.11 -11.58 1.71
N GLU A 133 -2.21 -10.28 1.49
CA GLU A 133 -2.93 -9.36 2.37
C GLU A 133 -3.98 -8.57 1.60
N LEU A 134 -5.20 -8.52 2.15
CA LEU A 134 -6.21 -7.53 1.78
C LEU A 134 -6.29 -6.52 2.91
N TYR A 135 -6.00 -5.26 2.61
CA TYR A 135 -6.20 -4.14 3.52
C TYR A 135 -7.43 -3.34 3.14
N LEU A 136 -8.15 -2.88 4.16
CA LEU A 136 -9.18 -1.87 4.07
C LEU A 136 -8.74 -0.65 4.87
N GLY A 137 -9.17 0.54 4.45
CA GLY A 137 -8.87 1.76 5.18
C GLY A 137 -9.31 3.02 4.47
N GLN A 138 -8.54 4.09 4.62
CA GLN A 138 -8.88 5.38 4.04
C GLN A 138 -7.67 6.25 3.71
N VAL A 139 -7.84 7.15 2.75
CA VAL A 139 -6.95 8.29 2.50
C VAL A 139 -7.64 9.59 2.92
N ARG A 140 -6.94 10.42 3.71
CA ARG A 140 -7.41 11.75 4.13
C ARG A 140 -6.29 12.77 4.01
N GLY A 141 -6.33 13.55 2.92
CA GLY A 141 -5.21 14.41 2.55
C GLY A 141 -3.95 13.57 2.30
N PRO A 142 -2.77 14.01 2.73
CA PRO A 142 -1.52 13.26 2.57
C PRO A 142 -1.30 12.22 3.69
N ARG A 143 -2.36 11.52 4.11
CA ARG A 143 -2.31 10.47 5.13
C ARG A 143 -3.19 9.29 4.73
N ILE A 144 -2.69 8.09 4.92
CA ILE A 144 -3.42 6.84 4.72
C ILE A 144 -3.33 5.98 5.98
N ASP A 145 -4.47 5.46 6.41
CA ASP A 145 -4.58 4.49 7.49
C ASP A 145 -5.19 3.21 6.91
N LEU A 146 -4.51 2.07 7.09
CA LEU A 146 -4.92 0.75 6.60
C LEU A 146 -4.87 -0.29 7.72
N ALA A 147 -5.80 -1.24 7.68
CA ALA A 147 -5.79 -2.45 8.50
C ALA A 147 -6.10 -3.68 7.63
N SER A 148 -5.43 -4.80 7.90
CA SER A 148 -5.70 -6.06 7.20
C SER A 148 -7.11 -6.55 7.53
N ASP A 149 -7.93 -6.75 6.51
CA ASP A 149 -9.23 -7.42 6.60
C ASP A 149 -9.09 -8.94 6.43
N ALA A 150 -8.15 -9.35 5.56
CA ALA A 150 -7.80 -10.75 5.39
C ALA A 150 -6.30 -10.94 5.19
N VAL A 151 -5.78 -11.99 5.82
CA VAL A 151 -4.44 -12.53 5.56
C VAL A 151 -4.59 -13.99 5.11
N VAL A 152 -4.07 -14.30 3.94
CA VAL A 152 -4.00 -15.67 3.43
C VAL A 152 -2.54 -16.09 3.41
N ARG A 153 -2.23 -17.25 3.97
CA ARG A 153 -0.86 -17.76 4.07
C ARG A 153 -0.76 -19.17 3.50
N THR A 154 0.30 -19.43 2.76
CA THR A 154 0.63 -20.80 2.33
C THR A 154 1.05 -21.67 3.52
N ALA A 155 0.98 -22.99 3.37
CA ALA A 155 1.29 -23.93 4.45
C ALA A 155 2.72 -23.78 5.02
N GLY A 156 3.68 -23.33 4.18
CA GLY A 156 5.07 -23.11 4.58
C GLY A 156 5.38 -21.70 5.09
N ALA A 157 4.44 -20.76 4.99
CA ALA A 157 4.64 -19.40 5.45
C ALA A 157 4.73 -19.32 6.98
N LYS A 158 5.57 -18.40 7.47
CA LYS A 158 5.73 -18.14 8.90
C LYS A 158 4.43 -17.60 9.50
N PRO A 159 4.20 -17.75 10.83
CA PRO A 159 2.98 -17.25 11.45
C PRO A 159 2.87 -15.72 11.34
N TYR A 160 1.82 -15.27 10.66
CA TYR A 160 1.47 -13.87 10.43
C TYR A 160 -0.06 -13.78 10.40
N ALA A 161 -0.65 -12.91 11.21
CA ALA A 161 -2.08 -12.92 11.51
C ALA A 161 -2.79 -11.65 11.07
N SER A 162 -2.20 -10.49 11.30
CA SER A 162 -2.79 -9.20 10.93
C SER A 162 -1.74 -8.09 10.89
N ALA A 163 -2.13 -6.96 10.32
CA ALA A 163 -1.28 -5.79 10.21
C ALA A 163 -2.06 -4.47 10.13
N THR A 164 -1.41 -3.38 10.51
CA THR A 164 -1.84 -2.02 10.20
C THR A 164 -0.71 -1.28 9.50
N ARG A 165 -1.07 -0.40 8.56
CA ARG A 165 -0.10 0.47 7.89
C ARG A 165 -0.58 1.92 7.97
N LEU A 166 0.35 2.79 8.30
CA LEU A 166 0.16 4.24 8.25
C LEU A 166 1.14 4.80 7.22
N TYR A 167 0.65 5.57 6.25
CA TYR A 167 1.49 6.35 5.34
C TYR A 167 1.21 7.83 5.51
N GLY A 168 2.24 8.66 5.30
CA GLY A 168 2.08 10.11 5.26
C GLY A 168 3.14 10.79 4.39
N LEU A 169 2.77 11.86 3.70
CA LEU A 169 3.71 12.72 2.99
C LEU A 169 4.09 13.91 3.88
N VAL A 170 5.36 14.01 4.27
CA VAL A 170 5.89 15.06 5.15
C VAL A 170 7.21 15.57 4.58
N ASP A 171 7.34 16.89 4.38
CA ASP A 171 8.52 17.52 3.79
C ASP A 171 8.99 16.85 2.49
N ASP A 172 8.06 16.55 1.58
CA ASP A 172 8.29 15.81 0.32
C ASP A 172 8.89 14.40 0.48
N HIS A 173 8.79 13.80 1.67
CA HIS A 173 9.16 12.41 1.93
C HIS A 173 7.92 11.56 2.24
N LEU A 174 7.89 10.36 1.65
CA LEU A 174 6.93 9.33 2.02
C LEU A 174 7.40 8.65 3.31
N LEU A 175 6.68 8.89 4.40
CA LEU A 175 6.87 8.20 5.66
C LEU A 175 5.86 7.07 5.76
N TRP A 176 6.26 5.94 6.33
CA TRP A 176 5.32 4.91 6.73
C TRP A 176 5.71 4.22 8.02
N ALA A 177 4.70 3.68 8.70
CA ALA A 177 4.83 2.79 9.85
C ALA A 177 3.99 1.54 9.62
N TRP A 178 4.50 0.39 10.06
CA TRP A 178 3.90 -0.93 9.92
C TRP A 178 3.88 -1.60 11.29
N ASP A 179 2.68 -1.96 11.75
CA ASP A 179 2.50 -2.81 12.91
C ASP A 179 2.03 -4.19 12.44
N VAL A 180 2.47 -5.24 13.11
CA VAL A 180 2.13 -6.63 12.75
C VAL A 180 1.79 -7.45 13.98
N SER A 181 0.88 -8.41 13.80
CA SER A 181 0.72 -9.56 14.69
C SER A 181 1.36 -10.77 14.01
N ALA A 182 2.54 -11.16 14.47
CA ALA A 182 3.30 -12.27 13.93
C ALA A 182 3.87 -13.14 15.06
N PHE A 183 4.08 -14.43 14.78
CA PHE A 183 4.60 -15.41 15.75
C PHE A 183 3.79 -15.44 17.06
N GLY A 184 2.46 -15.34 16.96
CA GLY A 184 1.56 -15.43 18.11
C GLY A 184 1.58 -14.22 19.05
N ARG A 185 2.31 -13.14 18.71
CA ARG A 185 2.24 -11.88 19.45
C ARG A 185 1.04 -11.04 19.01
N GLU A 186 0.55 -10.21 19.92
CA GLU A 186 -0.44 -9.17 19.60
C GLU A 186 0.15 -8.13 18.64
N LEU A 187 -0.74 -7.35 18.01
CA LEU A 187 -0.37 -6.29 17.09
C LEU A 187 0.57 -5.28 17.77
N ALA A 188 1.76 -5.10 17.22
CA ALA A 188 2.77 -4.20 17.75
C ALA A 188 3.63 -3.59 16.63
N SER A 189 4.29 -2.47 16.94
CA SER A 189 5.24 -1.82 16.05
C SER A 189 6.26 -2.80 15.50
N HIS A 190 6.39 -2.83 14.18
CA HIS A 190 7.30 -3.72 13.47
C HIS A 190 8.42 -2.95 12.80
N ALA A 191 8.07 -1.98 11.95
CA ALA A 191 9.03 -1.22 11.17
C ALA A 191 8.47 0.15 10.78
N SER A 192 9.37 1.09 10.47
CA SER A 192 9.02 2.37 9.86
C SER A 192 10.11 2.82 8.90
N ALA A 193 9.77 3.66 7.93
CA ALA A 193 10.75 4.23 7.01
C ALA A 193 10.42 5.67 6.60
N ARG A 194 11.45 6.37 6.12
CA ARG A 194 11.35 7.68 5.47
C ARG A 194 12.01 7.58 4.10
N LEU A 195 11.22 7.80 3.06
CA LEU A 195 11.63 7.63 1.68
C LEU A 195 11.55 8.97 0.95
N ALA A 196 12.64 9.36 0.29
CA ALA A 196 12.63 10.47 -0.65
C ALA A 196 12.10 9.99 -2.00
N ARG A 197 11.56 10.90 -2.80
CA ARG A 197 11.23 10.60 -4.19
C ARG A 197 12.54 10.33 -4.96
N ALA A 198 12.60 9.23 -5.69
CA ALA A 198 13.74 8.96 -6.57
C ALA A 198 13.70 9.90 -7.79
N GLU A 199 14.89 10.31 -8.24
CA GLU A 199 15.06 11.11 -9.46
C GLU A 199 14.72 10.32 -10.74
#